data_AF-A0A1Z8Y3G6-F1
#
_entry.id   AF-A0A1Z8Y3G6-F1
#
_cell.length_a   1.000
_cell.length_b   1.000
_cell.length_c   1.000
_cell.angle_alpha   90.00
_cell.angle_beta   90.00
_cell.angle_gamma   90.00
#
_symmetry.space_group_name_H-M   'P 1'
#
loop_
_entity.id
_entity.type
_entity.pdbx_description
1 polymer ?
#
loop_
_entity_poly.entity_id
_entity_poly.type
_entity_poly.pdbx_seq_one_letter_code
_entity_poly.pdbx_strand_id
1 'polypeptide(L)'
;LRHEASGHAVLDERGRQIRLDPEEQQRFEGFGPRGELLDSENRFTPLGRVALVQADHQSLTAHGQNVLESDTALSPATDAEVVGASLEQSAANPISGMVELIELTRQIEMNSRMIQYQDAMIGQAVTALARVV
;
A
#
# COMPACT_ATOMS: atom_id res chain seq x y z
N LEU A 1 -5.02 -6.66 -21.03
CA LEU A 1 -5.15 -6.81 -19.57
C LEU A 1 -5.16 -5.44 -18.90
N ARG A 2 -5.96 -5.27 -17.84
CA ARG A 2 -6.06 -4.03 -17.06
C ARG A 2 -6.23 -4.37 -15.58
N HIS A 3 -5.73 -3.51 -14.70
CA HIS A 3 -6.02 -3.59 -13.28
C HIS A 3 -7.50 -3.30 -13.06
N GLU A 4 -8.21 -4.21 -12.39
CA GLU A 4 -9.68 -4.19 -12.27
C GLU A 4 -10.21 -2.91 -11.61
N ALA A 5 -9.62 -2.51 -10.47
CA ALA A 5 -10.09 -1.33 -9.74
C ALA A 5 -9.75 -0.03 -10.48
N SER A 6 -8.49 0.13 -10.87
CA SER A 6 -7.99 1.43 -11.37
C SER A 6 -8.12 1.64 -12.88
N GLY A 7 -8.36 0.58 -13.64
CA GLY A 7 -8.40 0.62 -15.10
C GLY A 7 -7.03 0.77 -15.81
N HIS A 8 -5.93 0.92 -15.06
CA HIS A 8 -4.58 1.01 -15.61
C HIS A 8 -4.21 -0.22 -16.43
N ALA A 9 -3.44 -0.01 -17.50
CA ALA A 9 -2.97 -1.08 -18.37
C ALA A 9 -1.86 -1.88 -17.69
N VAL A 10 -1.92 -3.21 -17.82
CA VAL A 10 -0.80 -4.09 -17.44
C VAL A 10 0.24 -4.05 -18.55
N LEU A 11 1.51 -3.86 -18.18
CA LEU A 11 2.61 -3.62 -19.11
C LEU A 11 3.56 -4.83 -19.21
N ASP A 12 4.17 -4.99 -20.39
CA ASP A 12 5.28 -5.92 -20.65
C ASP A 12 6.63 -5.31 -20.20
N GLU A 13 7.69 -6.12 -20.22
CA GLU A 13 9.07 -5.69 -19.87
C GLU A 13 9.59 -4.51 -20.72
N ARG A 14 8.92 -4.18 -21.83
CA ARG A 14 9.27 -3.08 -22.74
C ARG A 14 8.36 -1.87 -22.54
N GLY A 15 7.52 -1.88 -21.50
CA GLY A 15 6.57 -0.81 -21.17
C GLY A 15 5.35 -0.74 -22.09
N ARG A 16 5.09 -1.78 -22.91
CA ARG A 16 3.93 -1.83 -23.82
C ARG A 16 2.78 -2.55 -23.14
N GLN A 17 1.56 -2.11 -23.42
CA GLN A 17 0.37 -2.77 -22.89
C GLN A 17 0.26 -4.21 -23.41
N ILE A 18 0.04 -5.16 -22.50
CA ILE A 18 -0.29 -6.53 -22.84
C ILE A 18 -1.76 -6.59 -23.26
N ARG A 19 -2.00 -6.99 -24.51
CA ARG A 19 -3.33 -7.28 -25.05
C ARG A 19 -3.32 -8.72 -25.53
N LEU A 20 -4.33 -9.46 -25.10
CA LEU A 20 -4.57 -10.83 -25.53
C LEU A 20 -5.76 -10.79 -26.49
N ASP A 21 -5.62 -11.41 -27.64
CA ASP A 21 -6.73 -11.63 -28.57
C ASP A 21 -7.74 -12.61 -27.99
N PRO A 22 -9.01 -12.63 -28.45
CA PRO A 22 -10.05 -13.48 -27.87
C PRO A 22 -9.71 -14.97 -27.84
N GLU A 23 -8.92 -15.45 -28.81
CA GLU A 23 -8.43 -16.83 -28.83
C GLU A 23 -7.36 -17.07 -27.77
N GLU A 24 -6.41 -16.14 -27.60
CA GLU A 24 -5.38 -16.21 -26.57
C GLU A 24 -5.96 -16.14 -25.15
N GLN A 25 -7.05 -15.39 -24.97
CA GLN A 25 -7.77 -15.34 -23.69
C GLN A 25 -8.37 -16.68 -23.29
N GLN A 26 -8.83 -17.48 -24.26
CA GLN A 26 -9.35 -18.83 -23.99
C GLN A 26 -8.25 -19.84 -23.68
N ARG A 27 -7.04 -19.60 -24.19
CA ARG A 27 -5.86 -20.44 -23.93
C ARG A 27 -5.09 -20.07 -22.68
N PHE A 28 -5.39 -18.93 -22.05
CA PHE A 28 -4.70 -18.48 -20.85
C PHE A 28 -4.96 -19.44 -19.67
N GLU A 29 -3.90 -20.11 -19.21
CA GLU A 29 -3.98 -21.08 -18.10
C GLU A 29 -3.59 -20.45 -16.75
N GLY A 30 -2.74 -19.41 -16.76
CA GLY A 30 -2.30 -18.73 -15.54
C GLY A 30 -0.97 -18.01 -15.69
N PHE A 31 -0.36 -17.66 -14.55
CA PHE A 31 0.94 -16.99 -14.51
C PHE A 31 2.05 -17.94 -14.04
N GLY A 32 3.17 -17.93 -14.76
CA GLY A 32 4.42 -18.56 -14.36
C GLY A 32 5.21 -17.72 -13.36
N PRO A 33 6.26 -18.28 -12.73
CA PRO A 33 6.99 -17.67 -11.62
C PRO A 33 7.70 -16.36 -11.98
N ARG A 34 7.93 -16.09 -13.27
CA ARG A 34 8.55 -14.84 -13.75
C ARG A 34 7.55 -13.88 -14.41
N GLY A 35 6.26 -14.03 -14.11
CA GLY A 35 5.21 -13.21 -14.73
C GLY A 35 4.87 -13.61 -16.17
N GLU A 36 5.26 -14.82 -16.59
CA GLU A 36 4.93 -15.37 -17.90
C GLU A 36 3.44 -15.75 -17.96
N LEU A 37 2.74 -15.38 -19.03
CA LEU A 37 1.37 -15.83 -19.27
C LEU A 37 1.44 -17.20 -19.92
N LEU A 38 1.03 -18.23 -19.19
CA LEU A 38 1.09 -19.62 -19.63
C LEU A 38 -0.03 -19.92 -20.64
N ASP A 39 0.34 -20.58 -21.73
CA ASP A 39 -0.58 -21.07 -22.76
C ASP A 39 -0.91 -22.54 -22.48
N SER A 40 -2.20 -22.88 -22.46
CA SER A 40 -2.70 -24.24 -22.26
C SER A 40 -2.38 -25.19 -23.43
N GLU A 41 -2.21 -24.68 -24.65
CA GLU A 41 -1.86 -25.46 -25.83
C GLU A 41 -0.34 -25.57 -26.03
N ASN A 42 0.42 -24.54 -25.64
CA ASN A 42 1.87 -24.49 -25.83
C ASN A 42 2.63 -23.99 -24.59
N ARG A 43 2.93 -24.92 -23.68
CA ARG A 43 3.69 -24.64 -22.46
C ARG A 43 5.13 -24.15 -22.66
N PHE A 44 5.66 -24.19 -23.88
CA PHE A 44 7.03 -23.72 -24.20
C PHE A 44 7.08 -22.29 -24.73
N THR A 45 5.96 -21.73 -25.18
CA THR A 45 5.88 -20.37 -25.72
C THR A 45 4.82 -19.58 -24.95
N PRO A 46 5.21 -18.69 -24.03
CA PRO A 46 4.24 -17.91 -23.28
C PRO A 46 3.52 -16.91 -24.19
N LEU A 47 2.24 -16.65 -23.90
CA LEU A 47 1.41 -15.65 -24.61
C LEU A 47 1.94 -14.22 -24.41
N GLY A 48 2.70 -14.00 -23.34
CA GLY A 48 3.30 -12.72 -23.01
C GLY A 48 4.02 -12.80 -21.68
N ARG A 49 4.59 -11.68 -21.24
CA ARG A 49 5.24 -11.58 -19.93
C ARG A 49 4.97 -10.22 -19.31
N VAL A 50 4.48 -10.22 -18.07
CA VAL A 50 4.25 -9.01 -17.27
C VAL A 50 5.59 -8.49 -16.76
N ALA A 51 5.80 -7.17 -16.83
CA ALA A 51 6.94 -6.54 -16.18
C ALA A 51 6.81 -6.61 -14.66
N LEU A 52 7.81 -7.18 -14.01
CA LEU A 52 8.01 -7.07 -12.57
C LEU A 52 9.03 -5.97 -12.31
N VAL A 53 8.68 -5.04 -11.43
CA VAL A 53 9.49 -3.86 -11.14
C VAL A 53 9.70 -3.70 -9.65
N GLN A 54 10.83 -3.12 -9.29
CA GLN A 54 11.20 -2.75 -7.95
C GLN A 54 11.46 -1.25 -7.90
N ALA A 55 11.04 -0.63 -6.81
CA ALA A 55 11.28 0.77 -6.50
C ALA A 55 11.85 0.89 -5.10
N ASP A 56 12.50 2.02 -4.82
CA ASP A 56 12.78 2.40 -3.44
C ASP A 56 11.47 2.73 -2.73
N HIS A 57 11.25 2.13 -1.57
CA HIS A 57 10.03 2.34 -0.79
C HIS A 57 9.83 3.82 -0.43
N GLN A 58 10.91 4.58 -0.24
CA GLN A 58 10.83 6.00 0.11
C GLN A 58 10.36 6.88 -1.04
N SER A 59 10.47 6.41 -2.30
CA SER A 59 10.01 7.15 -3.47
C SER A 59 8.58 6.81 -3.88
N LEU A 60 7.90 5.92 -3.14
CA LEU A 60 6.54 5.49 -3.46
C LEU A 60 5.51 6.31 -2.70
N THR A 61 4.51 6.77 -3.43
CA THR A 61 3.33 7.42 -2.87
C THR A 61 2.08 6.64 -3.22
N ALA A 62 1.11 6.60 -2.30
CA ALA A 62 -0.14 5.88 -2.53
C ALA A 62 -1.10 6.73 -3.37
N HIS A 63 -1.51 6.20 -4.53
CA HIS A 63 -2.49 6.83 -5.42
C HIS A 63 -3.91 6.22 -5.24
N GLY A 64 -4.10 5.41 -4.20
CA GLY A 64 -5.36 4.73 -3.88
C GLY A 64 -5.57 3.42 -4.66
N GLN A 65 -6.58 2.63 -4.26
CA GLN A 65 -6.92 1.35 -4.88
C GLN A 65 -5.72 0.38 -5.01
N ASN A 66 -4.81 0.41 -4.03
CA ASN A 66 -3.54 -0.35 -4.03
C ASN A 66 -2.61 -0.04 -5.22
N VAL A 67 -2.76 1.15 -5.84
CA VAL A 67 -1.83 1.67 -6.83
C VAL A 67 -0.81 2.57 -6.15
N LEU A 68 0.46 2.36 -6.48
CA LEU A 68 1.57 3.19 -6.04
C LEU A 68 2.12 3.98 -7.23
N GLU A 69 2.48 5.23 -6.98
CA GLU A 69 3.14 6.11 -7.93
C GLU A 69 4.58 6.37 -7.47
N SER A 70 5.50 6.41 -8.43
CA SER A 70 6.93 6.68 -8.18
C SER A 70 7.35 7.89 -8.98
N ASP A 71 7.97 8.86 -8.31
CA ASP A 71 8.62 10.00 -8.95
C ASP A 71 9.98 9.65 -9.57
N THR A 72 10.49 8.46 -9.26
CA THR A 72 11.78 7.95 -9.75
C THR A 72 11.60 6.79 -10.71
N ALA A 73 12.62 6.55 -11.54
CA ALA A 73 12.62 5.46 -12.49
C ALA A 73 12.58 4.10 -11.77
N LEU A 74 11.67 3.24 -12.22
CA LEU A 74 11.52 1.88 -11.72
C LEU A 74 12.61 0.99 -12.31
N SER A 75 13.17 0.09 -11.49
CA SER A 75 14.13 -0.92 -11.95
C SER A 75 13.42 -2.26 -12.16
N PRO A 76 13.84 -3.10 -13.12
CA PRO A 76 13.32 -4.46 -13.22
C PRO A 76 13.59 -5.24 -11.93
N ALA A 77 12.60 -5.98 -11.44
CA ALA A 77 12.78 -6.84 -10.28
C ALA A 77 13.52 -8.12 -10.70
N THR A 78 14.66 -8.41 -10.07
CA THR A 78 15.48 -9.59 -10.39
C THR A 78 15.16 -10.81 -9.53
N ASP A 79 14.72 -10.59 -8.29
CA ASP A 79 14.51 -11.63 -7.28
C ASP A 79 13.02 -11.82 -6.95
N ALA A 80 12.12 -11.20 -7.71
CA ALA A 80 10.68 -11.33 -7.51
C ALA A 80 10.14 -12.56 -8.23
N GLU A 81 9.29 -13.31 -7.54
CA GLU A 81 8.56 -14.44 -8.10
C GLU A 81 7.05 -14.22 -8.01
N VAL A 82 6.34 -14.60 -9.08
CA VAL A 82 4.89 -14.57 -9.15
C VAL A 82 4.35 -15.92 -8.66
N VAL A 83 3.49 -15.86 -7.65
CA VAL A 83 2.76 -17.03 -7.17
C VAL A 83 1.35 -16.99 -7.75
N GLY A 84 1.11 -17.83 -8.76
CA GLY A 84 -0.21 -17.97 -9.38
C GLY A 84 -1.26 -18.47 -8.40
N ALA A 85 -2.52 -18.13 -8.64
CA ALA A 85 -3.69 -18.54 -7.85
C ALA A 85 -3.61 -18.21 -6.35
N SER A 86 -2.79 -17.22 -5.98
CA SER A 86 -2.70 -16.66 -4.63
C SER A 86 -3.05 -15.17 -4.66
N LEU A 87 -3.60 -14.66 -3.56
CA LEU A 87 -3.89 -13.24 -3.38
C LEU A 87 -3.11 -12.74 -2.16
N GLU A 88 -2.30 -11.70 -2.38
CA GLU A 88 -1.58 -11.03 -1.29
C GLU A 88 -2.57 -10.35 -0.33
N GLN A 89 -2.34 -10.52 0.97
CA GLN A 89 -3.16 -9.91 2.02
C GLN A 89 -2.37 -8.83 2.74
N SER A 90 -3.09 -7.90 3.37
CA SER A 90 -2.46 -6.90 4.21
C SER A 90 -1.72 -7.54 5.39
N ALA A 91 -0.49 -7.11 5.63
CA ALA A 91 0.29 -7.50 6.80
C ALA A 91 -0.19 -6.79 8.10
N ALA A 92 -1.27 -6.01 8.05
CA ALA A 92 -1.76 -5.25 9.20
C ALA A 92 -2.24 -6.17 10.34
N ASN A 93 -1.76 -5.90 11.56
CA ASN A 93 -2.23 -6.56 12.78
C ASN A 93 -3.20 -5.63 13.54
N PRO A 94 -4.52 -5.87 13.49
CA PRO A 94 -5.49 -4.99 14.12
C PRO A 94 -5.40 -5.00 15.65
N ILE A 95 -4.94 -6.08 16.27
CA ILE A 95 -4.85 -6.19 17.73
C ILE A 95 -3.76 -5.24 18.25
N SER A 96 -2.56 -5.31 17.67
CA SER A 96 -1.46 -4.40 18.00
C SER A 96 -1.84 -2.96 17.73
N GLY A 97 -2.48 -2.68 16.58
CA GLY A 97 -2.92 -1.33 16.25
C GLY A 97 -3.94 -0.76 17.24
N MET A 98 -4.88 -1.59 17.76
CA MET A 98 -5.81 -1.13 18.79
C MET A 98 -5.11 -0.83 20.12
N VAL A 99 -4.11 -1.62 20.51
CA VAL A 99 -3.32 -1.35 21.73
C VAL A 99 -2.59 0.00 21.61
N GLU A 100 -1.93 0.24 20.48
CA GLU A 100 -1.26 1.51 20.19
C GLU A 100 -2.24 2.69 20.22
N LEU A 101 -3.45 2.53 19.66
CA LEU A 101 -4.50 3.55 19.72
C LEU A 101 -5.00 3.82 21.15
N ILE A 102 -5.14 2.79 21.99
CA ILE A 102 -5.52 2.95 23.39
C ILE A 102 -4.43 3.71 24.15
N GLU A 103 -3.15 3.36 23.93
CA GLU A 103 -2.01 4.05 24.54
C GLU A 103 -1.95 5.52 24.13
N LEU A 104 -2.10 5.79 22.83
CA LEU A 104 -2.15 7.15 22.30
C LEU A 104 -3.31 7.95 22.90
N THR A 105 -4.49 7.33 23.02
CA THR A 105 -5.67 7.97 23.63
C THR A 105 -5.41 8.33 25.09
N ARG A 106 -4.80 7.43 25.87
CA ARG A 106 -4.44 7.69 27.27
C ARG A 106 -3.42 8.82 27.40
N GLN A 107 -2.44 8.88 26.49
CA GLN A 107 -1.46 9.97 26.47
C GLN A 107 -2.13 11.30 26.17
N ILE A 108 -3.05 11.35 25.19
CA ILE A 108 -3.83 12.54 24.86
C ILE A 108 -4.69 12.98 26.06
N GLU A 109 -5.37 12.04 26.73
CA GLU A 109 -6.17 12.34 27.93
C GLU A 109 -5.31 12.92 29.07
N MET A 110 -4.15 12.33 29.33
CA MET A 110 -3.22 12.81 30.35
C MET A 110 -2.73 14.23 30.03
N ASN A 111 -2.36 14.50 28.78
CA ASN A 111 -1.94 15.82 28.33
C ASN A 111 -3.07 16.85 28.49
N SER A 112 -4.31 16.48 28.14
CA SER A 112 -5.49 17.33 28.32
C SER A 112 -5.75 17.65 29.79
N ARG A 113 -5.67 16.65 30.69
CA ARG A 113 -5.83 16.86 32.13
C ARG A 113 -4.73 17.76 32.69
N MET A 114 -3.49 17.59 32.25
CA MET A 114 -2.37 18.44 32.66
C MET A 114 -2.60 19.91 32.30
N ILE A 115 -3.12 20.19 31.09
CA ILE A 115 -3.49 21.54 30.68
C ILE A 115 -4.58 22.11 31.59
N GLN A 116 -5.64 21.35 31.84
CA GLN A 116 -6.72 21.80 32.75
C GLN A 116 -6.22 22.08 34.17
N TYR A 117 -5.29 21.28 34.69
CA TYR A 117 -4.66 21.53 35.99
C TYR A 117 -3.83 22.81 35.99
N GLN A 118 -3.07 23.07 34.92
CA GLN A 118 -2.31 24.32 34.78
C GLN A 118 -3.26 25.53 34.71
N ASP A 119 -4.32 25.45 33.92
CA ASP A 119 -5.33 26.51 33.80
C ASP A 119 -6.02 26.80 35.14
N ALA A 120 -6.37 25.75 35.90
CA ALA A 120 -6.96 25.90 37.23
C ALA A 120 -6.00 26.58 38.22
N MET A 121 -4.72 26.20 38.22
CA MET A 121 -3.70 26.81 39.06
C MET A 121 -3.47 28.28 38.70
N ILE A 122 -3.42 28.62 37.41
CA ILE A 122 -3.31 30.01 36.95
C ILE A 122 -4.55 30.82 37.37
N GLY A 123 -5.75 30.27 37.19
CA GLY A 123 -7.00 30.94 37.59
C GLY A 123 -7.04 31.24 39.09
N GLN A 124 -6.58 30.31 39.92
CA GLN A 124 -6.47 30.52 41.37
C GLN A 124 -5.44 31.61 41.72
N ALA A 125 -4.26 31.60 41.08
CA ALA A 125 -3.23 32.61 41.31
C ALA A 125 -3.71 34.03 40.94
N VAL A 126 -4.40 34.18 39.79
CA VAL A 126 -5.01 35.45 39.38
C VAL A 126 -6.05 35.93 40.39
N THR A 127 -6.92 35.03 40.87
CA THR A 127 -7.95 35.36 41.87
C THR A 127 -7.32 35.79 43.21
N ALA A 128 -6.24 35.13 43.62
CA ALA A 128 -5.51 35.48 44.84
C ALA A 128 -4.87 36.87 44.74
N LEU A 129 -4.22 37.19 43.61
CA LEU A 129 -3.64 38.51 43.35
C LEU A 129 -4.70 39.61 43.32
N ALA A 130 -5.85 39.36 42.67
CA ALA A 130 -6.95 40.32 42.59
C ALA A 130 -7.59 40.67 43.94
N ARG A 131 -7.43 39.83 44.98
CA ARG A 131 -7.95 40.07 46.34
C ARG A 131 -7.01 40.96 47.19
N VAL A 132 -5.74 41.06 46.82
CA VAL A 132 -4.71 41.76 47.62
C VAL A 132 -4.58 43.25 47.23
N VAL A 133 -5.17 43.66 46.11
CA VAL A 133 -5.27 45.04 45.62
C VAL A 133 -6.66 45.59 45.90
#